data_AF-A0A2U3QPY7-F1
#
_entry.id   AF-A0A2U3QPY7-F1
#
_cell.length_a   1.000
_cell.length_b   1.000
_cell.length_c   1.000
_cell.angle_alpha   90.00
_cell.angle_beta   90.00
_cell.angle_gamma   90.00
#
_symmetry.space_group_name_H-M   'P 1'
#
loop_
_entity.id
_entity.type
_entity.pdbx_description
1 polymer ?
#
loop_
_entity_poly.entity_id
_entity_poly.type
_entity_poly.pdbx_seq_one_letter_code
_entity_poly.pdbx_strand_id
1 'polypeptide(L)'
;MRIKLVNNSAYIKQLGIVIIIAKIIYSTILFCVEMPFLSSLFINKDIFNCASVECSHLPIMLSLLTSCILAINISNSVPKRYHLIKILQYLALIGIICIIFPQIYSTQVILNNYIPIINNLIFILGLSCFGVAIILLHLVTINIYNLTSITLTLIIFIVFISFTCSYYSLQTIIIKYPIDLLFFYEAIFWSGSNIMNVFFTQTLMVAWVYLTQSLLHIKFNGKIVFIYTVLILLNTVVAISGLLGHLIHDMESPYFRQFYINYTQYFVSIAPIFFALTALHQLLTIKFYKSNYYHNFNKTNFSLENINLTLNKNTEKDFQIFPNRYWQQITPSSQKIIYHGLLSSIILFITVHIICLLVKCINSIVYYASTISISLIFMTISYYIANNKYVINNKLAILQLWLYCISCLLNLIDFDHINSTLNLVKIITNVACYSKIIAILTQAFFIIIIYNARINKFSSS
;
A
#
# COMPACT_ATOMS: atom_id res chain seq x y z
N MET A 1 2.98 -9.39 31.74
CA MET A 1 3.14 -10.15 30.48
C MET A 1 3.30 -9.15 29.33
N ARG A 2 4.55 -8.80 28.97
CA ARG A 2 4.85 -7.77 27.95
C ARG A 2 4.48 -8.28 26.56
N ILE A 3 3.40 -7.78 25.98
CA ILE A 3 3.09 -7.96 24.57
C ILE A 3 4.04 -7.04 23.79
N LYS A 4 5.24 -7.57 23.54
CA LYS A 4 6.14 -7.05 22.51
C LYS A 4 5.36 -7.09 21.20
N LEU A 5 5.29 -5.96 20.48
CA LEU A 5 4.93 -5.94 19.06
C LEU A 5 5.54 -7.17 18.39
N VAL A 6 4.66 -8.04 17.88
CA VAL A 6 5.01 -9.39 17.45
C VAL A 6 6.18 -9.30 16.46
N ASN A 7 7.28 -10.02 16.72
CA ASN A 7 8.47 -10.07 15.85
C ASN A 7 8.16 -10.32 14.36
N ASN A 8 6.99 -10.88 14.05
CA ASN A 8 6.56 -11.23 12.69
C ASN A 8 6.21 -10.02 11.82
N SER A 9 5.58 -8.96 12.37
CA SER A 9 5.31 -7.75 11.57
C SER A 9 6.60 -6.98 11.27
N ALA A 10 7.63 -7.12 12.12
CA ALA A 10 8.95 -6.54 11.89
C ALA A 10 9.68 -7.18 10.70
N TYR A 11 9.52 -8.48 10.46
CA TYR A 11 10.13 -9.15 9.30
C TYR A 11 9.50 -8.69 7.98
N ILE A 12 8.16 -8.62 7.91
CA ILE A 12 7.47 -8.10 6.72
C ILE A 12 7.85 -6.65 6.45
N LYS A 13 8.02 -5.83 7.50
CA LYS A 13 8.57 -4.48 7.35
C LYS A 13 9.97 -4.49 6.72
N GLN A 14 10.84 -5.43 7.09
CA GLN A 14 12.17 -5.55 6.48
C GLN A 14 12.08 -5.90 4.99
N LEU A 15 11.20 -6.82 4.61
CA LEU A 15 10.93 -7.13 3.21
C LEU A 15 10.45 -5.87 2.44
N GLY A 16 9.55 -5.08 3.02
CA GLY A 16 9.11 -3.82 2.42
C GLY A 16 10.23 -2.79 2.26
N ILE A 17 11.20 -2.74 3.18
CA ILE A 17 12.40 -1.90 3.03
C ILE A 17 13.27 -2.38 1.86
N VAL A 18 13.43 -3.70 1.68
CA VAL A 18 14.15 -4.28 0.52
C VAL A 18 13.45 -3.87 -0.79
N ILE A 19 12.12 -3.92 -0.84
CA ILE A 19 11.34 -3.47 -2.00
C ILE A 19 11.57 -1.98 -2.29
N ILE A 20 11.62 -1.12 -1.26
CA ILE A 20 11.91 0.31 -1.45
C ILE A 20 13.34 0.51 -1.98
N ILE A 21 14.33 -0.24 -1.47
CA ILE A 21 15.70 -0.18 -1.99
C ILE A 21 15.73 -0.57 -3.47
N ALA A 22 15.10 -1.70 -3.83
CA ALA A 22 15.00 -2.13 -5.23
C ALA A 22 14.31 -1.07 -6.09
N LYS A 23 13.23 -0.45 -5.58
CA LYS A 23 12.49 0.60 -6.29
C LYS A 23 13.36 1.81 -6.57
N ILE A 24 14.20 2.24 -5.61
CA ILE A 24 15.16 3.33 -5.82
C ILE A 24 16.14 2.95 -6.94
N ILE A 25 16.69 1.75 -6.93
CA ILE A 25 17.63 1.30 -7.95
C ILE A 25 16.95 1.34 -9.34
N TYR A 26 15.79 0.72 -9.51
CA TYR A 26 15.12 0.69 -10.81
C TYR A 26 14.63 2.06 -11.28
N SER A 27 14.11 2.89 -10.38
CA SER A 27 13.69 4.24 -10.74
C SER A 27 14.88 5.14 -11.10
N THR A 28 16.06 4.94 -10.50
CA THR A 28 17.28 5.64 -10.94
C THR A 28 17.74 5.20 -12.32
N ILE A 29 17.72 3.88 -12.60
CA ILE A 29 18.01 3.35 -13.94
C ILE A 29 17.05 3.94 -14.97
N LEU A 30 15.75 3.88 -14.70
CA LEU A 30 14.72 4.40 -15.59
C LEU A 30 14.92 5.90 -15.85
N PHE A 31 15.16 6.68 -14.79
CA PHE A 31 15.44 8.10 -14.90
C PHE A 31 16.68 8.39 -15.76
N CYS A 32 17.78 7.66 -15.55
CA CYS A 32 19.01 7.83 -16.34
C CYS A 32 18.79 7.49 -17.83
N VAL A 33 17.94 6.52 -18.15
CA VAL A 33 17.64 6.15 -19.53
C VAL A 33 16.71 7.18 -20.20
N GLU A 34 15.75 7.75 -19.47
CA GLU A 34 14.84 8.78 -19.99
C GLU A 34 15.54 10.13 -20.26
N MET A 35 16.64 10.41 -19.57
CA MET A 35 17.37 11.67 -19.73
C MET A 35 18.23 11.67 -21.00
N PRO A 36 18.02 12.60 -21.95
CA PRO A 36 18.68 12.55 -23.27
C PRO A 36 20.22 12.67 -23.21
N PHE A 37 20.77 13.29 -22.17
CA PHE A 37 22.23 13.37 -21.97
C PHE A 37 22.84 12.09 -21.37
N LEU A 38 22.05 11.31 -20.63
CA LEU A 38 22.48 10.08 -19.96
C LEU A 38 22.08 8.82 -20.74
N SER A 39 21.08 8.91 -21.62
CA SER A 39 20.59 7.79 -22.43
C SER A 39 21.67 7.22 -23.35
N SER A 40 22.66 8.04 -23.74
CA SER A 40 23.84 7.62 -24.51
C SER A 40 24.71 6.59 -23.77
N LEU A 41 24.64 6.54 -22.43
CA LEU A 41 25.33 5.54 -21.60
C LEU A 41 24.64 4.17 -21.65
N PHE A 42 23.37 4.12 -22.08
CA PHE A 42 22.55 2.92 -22.11
C PHE A 42 22.28 2.50 -23.55
N ILE A 43 23.08 1.56 -24.04
CA ILE A 43 22.95 1.02 -25.41
C ILE A 43 21.77 0.02 -25.50
N ASN A 44 21.44 -0.64 -24.38
CA ASN A 44 20.49 -1.75 -24.38
C ASN A 44 19.06 -1.31 -24.01
N LYS A 45 18.15 -1.33 -24.98
CA LYS A 45 16.71 -1.05 -24.81
C LYS A 45 16.02 -2.05 -23.88
N ASP A 46 16.56 -3.25 -23.70
CA ASP A 46 15.96 -4.26 -22.82
C ASP A 46 16.06 -3.87 -21.35
N ILE A 47 17.12 -3.15 -20.96
CA ILE A 47 17.30 -2.64 -19.59
C ILE A 47 16.19 -1.65 -19.24
N PHE A 48 15.81 -0.80 -20.19
CA PHE A 48 14.69 0.14 -20.01
C PHE A 48 13.37 -0.59 -19.77
N ASN A 49 13.05 -1.55 -20.63
CA ASN A 49 11.80 -2.32 -20.54
C ASN A 49 11.74 -3.15 -19.25
N CYS A 50 12.84 -3.76 -18.83
CA CYS A 50 12.92 -4.48 -17.56
C CYS A 50 12.76 -3.55 -16.35
N ALA A 51 13.42 -2.38 -16.36
CA ALA A 51 13.31 -1.41 -15.28
C ALA A 51 11.91 -0.80 -15.18
N SER A 52 11.22 -0.57 -16.31
CA SER A 52 9.84 -0.08 -16.32
C SER A 52 8.87 -1.11 -15.73
N VAL A 53 9.07 -2.40 -16.04
CA VAL A 53 8.31 -3.49 -15.40
C VAL A 53 8.48 -3.46 -13.89
N GLU A 54 9.70 -3.49 -13.37
CA GLU A 54 9.94 -3.51 -11.92
C GLU A 54 9.42 -2.25 -11.21
N CYS A 55 9.57 -1.08 -11.84
CA CYS A 55 9.04 0.16 -11.29
C CYS A 55 7.52 0.13 -11.09
N SER A 56 6.81 -0.64 -11.92
CA SER A 56 5.36 -0.85 -11.79
C SER A 56 4.97 -1.92 -10.76
N HIS A 57 5.76 -3.00 -10.62
CA HIS A 57 5.48 -4.11 -9.70
C HIS A 57 5.82 -3.82 -8.25
N LEU A 58 6.96 -3.19 -7.99
CA LEU A 58 7.45 -2.98 -6.62
C LEU A 58 6.47 -2.20 -5.73
N PRO A 59 5.75 -1.15 -6.20
CA PRO A 59 4.69 -0.50 -5.42
C PRO A 59 3.51 -1.43 -5.09
N ILE A 60 3.12 -2.31 -6.00
CA ILE A 60 2.05 -3.30 -5.80
C ILE A 60 2.47 -4.28 -4.71
N MET A 61 3.68 -4.83 -4.81
CA MET A 61 4.23 -5.74 -3.81
C MET A 61 4.35 -5.08 -2.43
N LEU A 62 4.81 -3.83 -2.38
CA LEU A 62 4.85 -3.06 -1.13
C LEU A 62 3.46 -2.88 -0.52
N SER A 63 2.45 -2.67 -1.36
CA SER A 63 1.06 -2.51 -0.93
C SER A 63 0.49 -3.80 -0.34
N LEU A 64 0.76 -4.94 -1.01
CA LEU A 64 0.39 -6.26 -0.51
C LEU A 64 1.08 -6.58 0.82
N LEU A 65 2.39 -6.32 0.96
CA LEU A 65 3.08 -6.50 2.25
C LEU A 65 2.54 -5.57 3.34
N THR A 66 2.16 -4.34 3.01
CA THR A 66 1.55 -3.40 3.97
C THR A 66 0.23 -3.96 4.50
N SER A 67 -0.60 -4.54 3.63
CA SER A 67 -1.83 -5.22 4.05
C SER A 67 -1.56 -6.40 5.00
N CYS A 68 -0.46 -7.13 4.80
CA CYS A 68 -0.06 -8.23 5.67
C CYS A 68 0.45 -7.74 7.03
N ILE A 69 1.13 -6.58 7.09
CA ILE A 69 1.49 -5.94 8.35
C ILE A 69 0.23 -5.62 9.15
N LEU A 70 -0.80 -5.08 8.51
CA LEU A 70 -2.09 -4.83 9.14
C LEU A 70 -2.71 -6.14 9.61
N ALA A 71 -2.88 -7.13 8.73
CA ALA A 71 -3.51 -8.41 9.06
C ALA A 71 -2.86 -9.12 10.26
N ILE A 72 -1.51 -9.16 10.32
CA ILE A 72 -0.78 -9.71 11.48
C ILE A 72 -1.07 -8.92 12.76
N ASN A 73 -1.08 -7.58 12.71
CA ASN A 73 -1.31 -6.76 13.91
C ASN A 73 -2.77 -6.75 14.38
N ILE A 74 -3.72 -7.05 13.48
CA ILE A 74 -5.16 -7.20 13.79
C ILE A 74 -5.46 -8.56 14.42
N SER A 75 -4.63 -9.55 14.10
CA SER A 75 -4.86 -10.94 14.44
C SER A 75 -4.58 -11.25 15.91
N ASN A 76 -5.57 -11.87 16.57
CA ASN A 76 -5.39 -12.46 17.89
C ASN A 76 -4.74 -13.87 17.83
N SER A 77 -4.63 -14.46 16.64
CA SER A 77 -4.22 -15.87 16.43
C SER A 77 -2.72 -16.05 16.19
N VAL A 78 -1.97 -14.96 16.06
CA VAL A 78 -0.53 -14.97 15.70
C VAL A 78 0.33 -15.82 16.65
N PRO A 79 0.17 -15.77 17.99
CA PRO A 79 1.00 -16.57 18.88
C PRO A 79 0.87 -18.08 18.63
N LYS A 80 -0.35 -18.54 18.30
CA LYS A 80 -0.65 -19.96 18.05
C LYS A 80 -0.13 -20.46 16.71
N ARG A 81 0.00 -19.58 15.72
CA ARG A 81 0.36 -19.92 14.33
C ARG A 81 1.72 -19.35 13.90
N TYR A 82 2.59 -19.05 14.87
CA TYR A 82 3.86 -18.37 14.66
C TYR A 82 4.74 -19.04 13.59
N HIS A 83 4.94 -20.36 13.69
CA HIS A 83 5.80 -21.12 12.76
C HIS A 83 5.26 -21.06 11.32
N LEU A 84 3.96 -21.25 11.14
CA LEU A 84 3.33 -21.18 9.82
C LEU A 84 3.48 -19.78 9.20
N ILE A 85 3.24 -18.73 9.99
CA ILE A 85 3.44 -17.34 9.54
C ILE A 85 4.88 -17.11 9.10
N LYS A 86 5.86 -17.64 9.85
CA LYS A 86 7.29 -17.52 9.50
C LYS A 86 7.62 -18.25 8.19
N ILE A 87 7.08 -19.44 7.95
CA ILE A 87 7.25 -20.19 6.69
C ILE A 87 6.70 -19.37 5.52
N LEU A 88 5.49 -18.83 5.66
CA LEU A 88 4.85 -18.00 4.62
C LEU A 88 5.64 -16.72 4.35
N GLN A 89 6.27 -16.14 5.38
CA GLN A 89 7.17 -14.99 5.20
C GLN A 89 8.43 -15.33 4.40
N TYR A 90 9.02 -16.52 4.60
CA TYR A 90 10.12 -16.97 3.76
C TYR A 90 9.67 -17.28 2.33
N LEU A 91 8.48 -17.84 2.14
CA LEU A 91 7.90 -18.04 0.81
C LEU A 91 7.72 -16.70 0.07
N ALA A 92 7.24 -15.67 0.77
CA ALA A 92 7.17 -14.32 0.23
C ALA A 92 8.56 -13.75 -0.11
N LEU A 93 9.58 -13.97 0.72
CA LEU A 93 10.97 -13.58 0.42
C LEU A 93 11.47 -14.25 -0.87
N ILE A 94 11.27 -15.56 -1.02
CA ILE A 94 11.67 -16.30 -2.22
C ILE A 94 10.98 -15.69 -3.45
N GLY A 95 9.67 -15.43 -3.36
CA GLY A 95 8.92 -14.75 -4.41
C GLY A 95 9.51 -13.39 -4.79
N ILE A 96 9.85 -12.56 -3.79
CA ILE A 96 10.48 -11.23 -4.01
C ILE A 96 11.82 -11.37 -4.75
N ILE A 97 12.67 -12.30 -4.33
CA ILE A 97 13.97 -12.55 -4.98
C ILE A 97 13.74 -12.98 -6.45
N CYS A 98 12.82 -13.91 -6.68
CA CYS A 98 12.50 -14.41 -8.00
C CYS A 98 11.83 -13.37 -8.91
N ILE A 99 11.22 -12.31 -8.38
CA ILE A 99 10.67 -11.20 -9.17
C ILE A 99 11.78 -10.21 -9.54
N ILE A 100 12.66 -9.84 -8.59
CA ILE A 100 13.66 -8.79 -8.79
C ILE A 100 14.83 -9.23 -9.70
N PHE A 101 15.30 -10.47 -9.57
CA PHE A 101 16.56 -10.93 -10.22
C PHE A 101 16.51 -11.45 -11.67
N PRO A 102 15.39 -11.90 -12.27
CA PRO A 102 15.37 -12.53 -13.61
C PRO A 102 15.95 -11.73 -14.77
N GLN A 103 16.13 -10.41 -14.60
CA GLN A 103 16.62 -9.48 -15.61
C GLN A 103 18.05 -9.74 -16.09
N ILE A 104 18.81 -10.58 -15.37
CA ILE A 104 20.17 -10.99 -15.76
C ILE A 104 20.14 -11.83 -17.05
N TYR A 105 18.98 -12.36 -17.43
CA TYR A 105 18.79 -13.18 -18.62
C TYR A 105 17.93 -12.45 -19.66
N SER A 106 18.42 -12.40 -20.90
CA SER A 106 17.73 -11.82 -22.07
C SER A 106 16.32 -12.42 -22.20
N THR A 107 15.30 -11.64 -21.86
CA THR A 107 13.92 -12.14 -21.78
C THR A 107 12.98 -11.16 -22.44
N GLN A 108 12.03 -11.70 -23.20
CA GLN A 108 11.02 -10.90 -23.89
C GLN A 108 10.15 -10.19 -22.84
N VAL A 109 10.18 -8.87 -22.84
CA VAL A 109 9.34 -8.05 -21.97
C VAL A 109 8.01 -7.79 -22.67
N ILE A 110 6.91 -8.02 -21.95
CA ILE A 110 5.55 -7.82 -22.42
C ILE A 110 4.99 -6.63 -21.64
N LEU A 111 5.02 -5.45 -22.29
CA LEU A 111 4.44 -4.22 -21.77
C LEU A 111 2.95 -4.20 -22.08
N ASN A 112 2.14 -4.81 -21.22
CA ASN A 112 0.69 -4.68 -21.31
C ASN A 112 0.21 -3.39 -20.59
N ASN A 113 -1.05 -3.01 -20.82
CA ASN A 113 -1.62 -1.80 -20.22
C ASN A 113 -1.85 -1.87 -18.70
N TYR A 114 -1.41 -2.93 -18.02
CA TYR A 114 -1.78 -3.25 -16.65
C TYR A 114 -0.60 -3.68 -15.79
N ILE A 115 -0.25 -4.97 -15.87
CA ILE A 115 0.79 -5.61 -15.08
C ILE A 115 1.79 -6.15 -16.09
N PRO A 116 2.83 -5.36 -16.43
CA PRO A 116 3.81 -5.76 -17.43
C PRO A 116 4.58 -6.98 -16.96
N ILE A 117 4.99 -7.87 -17.86
CA ILE A 117 5.56 -9.17 -17.47
C ILE A 117 6.88 -9.40 -18.18
N ILE A 118 7.83 -9.93 -17.43
CA ILE A 118 9.03 -10.51 -17.99
C ILE A 118 8.70 -11.97 -18.31
N ASN A 119 8.77 -12.35 -19.60
CA ASN A 119 8.50 -13.72 -20.02
C ASN A 119 9.67 -14.64 -19.62
N ASN A 120 9.74 -14.96 -18.34
CA ASN A 120 10.74 -15.80 -17.72
C ASN A 120 10.06 -16.70 -16.67
N LEU A 121 10.36 -18.00 -16.71
CA LEU A 121 9.80 -18.97 -15.76
C LEU A 121 10.07 -18.57 -14.30
N ILE A 122 11.26 -18.08 -13.99
CA ILE A 122 11.65 -17.65 -12.64
C ILE A 122 10.77 -16.47 -12.18
N PHE A 123 10.51 -15.51 -13.08
CA PHE A 123 9.64 -14.36 -12.78
C PHE A 123 8.21 -14.81 -12.49
N ILE A 124 7.65 -15.70 -13.33
CA ILE A 124 6.29 -16.22 -13.17
C ILE A 124 6.15 -17.06 -11.90
N LEU A 125 7.14 -17.93 -11.60
CA LEU A 125 7.20 -18.66 -10.34
C LEU A 125 7.31 -17.71 -9.14
N GLY A 126 8.08 -16.62 -9.27
CA GLY A 126 8.18 -15.57 -8.27
C GLY A 126 6.83 -14.92 -7.96
N LEU A 127 6.09 -14.52 -9.00
CA LEU A 127 4.73 -13.98 -8.88
C LEU A 127 3.79 -14.97 -8.19
N SER A 128 3.82 -16.25 -8.59
CA SER A 128 2.98 -17.30 -8.01
C SER A 128 3.31 -17.54 -6.52
N CYS A 129 4.59 -17.74 -6.19
CA CYS A 129 5.04 -17.93 -4.81
C CYS A 129 4.68 -16.73 -3.91
N PHE A 130 4.90 -15.51 -4.41
CA PHE A 130 4.55 -14.30 -3.68
C PHE A 130 3.03 -14.21 -3.47
N GLY A 131 2.22 -14.36 -4.53
CA GLY A 131 0.76 -14.30 -4.45
C GLY A 131 0.17 -15.32 -3.48
N VAL A 132 0.61 -16.58 -3.58
CA VAL A 132 0.19 -17.67 -2.66
C VAL A 132 0.57 -17.34 -1.22
N ALA A 133 1.78 -16.84 -0.98
CA ALA A 133 2.21 -16.45 0.36
C ALA A 133 1.31 -15.36 0.96
N ILE A 134 0.95 -14.32 0.18
CA ILE A 134 0.08 -13.24 0.64
C ILE A 134 -1.32 -13.76 0.98
N ILE A 135 -1.93 -14.57 0.12
CA ILE A 135 -3.27 -15.13 0.34
C ILE A 135 -3.29 -16.00 1.61
N LEU A 136 -2.35 -16.93 1.71
CA LEU A 136 -2.24 -17.82 2.87
C LEU A 136 -1.97 -17.02 4.15
N LEU A 137 -1.19 -15.94 4.08
CA LEU A 137 -0.90 -15.12 5.24
C LEU A 137 -2.16 -14.41 5.74
N HIS A 138 -3.00 -13.87 4.86
CA HIS A 138 -4.31 -13.31 5.22
C HIS A 138 -5.24 -14.37 5.84
N LEU A 139 -5.31 -15.57 5.26
CA LEU A 139 -6.11 -16.67 5.81
C LEU A 139 -5.63 -17.13 7.19
N VAL A 140 -4.31 -17.26 7.37
CA VAL A 140 -3.72 -17.70 8.65
C VAL A 140 -3.88 -16.64 9.74
N THR A 141 -3.88 -15.36 9.36
CA THR A 141 -3.99 -14.23 10.29
C THR A 141 -5.41 -13.73 10.49
N ILE A 142 -6.41 -14.27 9.77
CA ILE A 142 -7.80 -13.82 9.90
C ILE A 142 -8.27 -13.82 11.37
N ASN A 143 -8.86 -12.70 11.78
CA ASN A 143 -9.56 -12.54 13.04
C ASN A 143 -11.06 -12.48 12.77
N ILE A 144 -11.76 -13.58 13.00
CA ILE A 144 -13.20 -13.74 12.71
C ILE A 144 -14.06 -12.79 13.55
N TYR A 145 -13.54 -12.30 14.68
CA TYR A 145 -14.25 -11.31 15.50
C TYR A 145 -14.00 -9.87 15.07
N ASN A 146 -13.18 -9.64 14.03
CA ASN A 146 -12.84 -8.31 13.55
C ASN A 146 -13.25 -8.10 12.10
N LEU A 147 -14.18 -7.15 11.89
CA LEU A 147 -14.76 -6.88 10.57
C LEU A 147 -13.71 -6.41 9.55
N THR A 148 -12.73 -5.61 9.96
CA THR A 148 -11.68 -5.14 9.04
C THR A 148 -10.78 -6.29 8.61
N SER A 149 -10.54 -7.26 9.50
CA SER A 149 -9.81 -8.49 9.15
C SER A 149 -10.59 -9.32 8.14
N ILE A 150 -11.88 -9.57 8.40
CA ILE A 150 -12.72 -10.39 7.52
C ILE A 150 -12.80 -9.77 6.13
N THR A 151 -13.10 -8.48 6.04
CA THR A 151 -13.25 -7.77 4.77
C THR A 151 -11.95 -7.75 3.95
N LEU A 152 -10.80 -7.49 4.58
CA LEU A 152 -9.50 -7.58 3.89
C LEU A 152 -9.24 -8.99 3.34
N THR A 153 -9.43 -10.02 4.16
CA THR A 153 -9.20 -11.42 3.73
C THR A 153 -10.18 -11.86 2.64
N LEU A 154 -11.43 -11.42 2.72
CA LEU A 154 -12.46 -11.73 1.72
C LEU A 154 -12.13 -11.07 0.38
N ILE A 155 -11.76 -9.80 0.35
CA ILE A 155 -11.46 -9.10 -0.91
C ILE A 155 -10.23 -9.71 -1.61
N ILE A 156 -9.15 -10.03 -0.89
CA ILE A 156 -7.98 -10.66 -1.53
C ILE A 156 -8.32 -12.05 -2.10
N PHE A 157 -9.25 -12.77 -1.48
CA PHE A 157 -9.75 -14.03 -2.01
C PHE A 157 -10.57 -13.84 -3.29
N ILE A 158 -11.42 -12.79 -3.36
CA ILE A 158 -12.16 -12.43 -4.57
C ILE A 158 -11.22 -12.04 -5.72
N VAL A 159 -10.14 -11.30 -5.42
CA VAL A 159 -9.10 -10.99 -6.42
C VAL A 159 -8.56 -12.27 -7.04
N PHE A 160 -8.24 -13.27 -6.21
CA PHE A 160 -7.75 -14.55 -6.70
C PHE A 160 -8.81 -15.33 -7.49
N ILE A 161 -10.06 -15.38 -7.00
CA ILE A 161 -11.18 -15.99 -7.75
C ILE A 161 -11.30 -15.34 -9.13
N SER A 162 -11.21 -14.02 -9.21
CA SER A 162 -11.29 -13.28 -10.47
C SER A 162 -10.17 -13.62 -11.45
N PHE A 163 -8.93 -13.80 -10.97
CA PHE A 163 -7.85 -14.32 -11.81
C PHE A 163 -8.13 -15.75 -12.30
N THR A 164 -8.67 -16.62 -11.43
CA THR A 164 -9.02 -18.00 -11.84
C THR A 164 -10.15 -18.02 -12.87
N CYS A 165 -11.19 -17.20 -12.70
CA CYS A 165 -12.26 -17.04 -13.69
C CYS A 165 -11.68 -16.60 -15.04
N SER A 166 -10.81 -15.58 -15.03
CA SER A 166 -10.14 -15.11 -16.24
C SER A 166 -9.28 -16.18 -16.93
N TYR A 167 -8.58 -17.00 -16.15
CA TYR A 167 -7.82 -18.12 -16.70
C TYR A 167 -8.73 -19.16 -17.38
N TYR A 168 -9.83 -19.56 -16.73
CA TYR A 168 -10.78 -20.53 -17.31
C TYR A 168 -11.46 -19.99 -18.57
N SER A 169 -11.91 -18.73 -18.55
CA SER A 169 -12.48 -18.12 -19.75
C SER A 169 -11.45 -18.06 -20.88
N LEU A 170 -10.19 -17.73 -20.58
CA LEU A 170 -9.14 -17.69 -21.61
C LEU A 170 -8.84 -19.06 -22.22
N GLN A 171 -8.91 -20.16 -21.45
CA GLN A 171 -8.75 -21.52 -21.99
C GLN A 171 -9.75 -21.81 -23.12
N THR A 172 -10.98 -21.33 -22.99
CA THR A 172 -12.00 -21.50 -24.04
C THR A 172 -11.68 -20.73 -25.32
N ILE A 173 -11.00 -19.59 -25.20
CA ILE A 173 -10.59 -18.74 -26.33
C ILE A 173 -9.38 -19.34 -27.04
N ILE A 174 -8.39 -19.86 -26.29
CA ILE A 174 -7.16 -20.45 -26.83
C ILE A 174 -7.46 -21.63 -27.76
N ILE A 175 -8.51 -22.40 -27.46
CA ILE A 175 -8.94 -23.52 -28.32
C ILE A 175 -9.51 -23.02 -29.66
N LYS A 176 -10.15 -21.84 -29.69
CA LYS A 176 -10.79 -21.29 -30.90
C LYS A 176 -9.82 -20.52 -31.79
N TYR A 177 -8.89 -19.77 -31.18
CA TYR A 177 -8.06 -18.79 -31.88
C TYR A 177 -6.58 -18.92 -31.48
N PRO A 178 -5.63 -18.72 -32.40
CA PRO A 178 -4.24 -18.52 -32.03
C PRO A 178 -4.11 -17.18 -31.29
N ILE A 179 -3.64 -17.22 -30.04
CA ILE A 179 -3.52 -16.04 -29.17
C ILE A 179 -2.04 -15.65 -29.04
N ASP A 180 -1.75 -14.36 -29.14
CA ASP A 180 -0.43 -13.83 -28.85
C ASP A 180 -0.20 -13.64 -27.33
N LEU A 181 1.06 -13.56 -26.93
CA LEU A 181 1.41 -13.44 -25.50
C LEU A 181 0.86 -12.16 -24.86
N LEU A 182 0.74 -11.07 -25.65
CA LEU A 182 0.21 -9.81 -25.15
C LEU A 182 -1.27 -9.95 -24.77
N PHE A 183 -2.11 -10.47 -25.66
CA PHE A 183 -3.53 -10.70 -25.36
C PHE A 183 -3.69 -11.70 -24.22
N PHE A 184 -2.88 -12.78 -24.18
CA PHE A 184 -2.92 -13.77 -23.12
C PHE A 184 -2.80 -13.12 -21.74
N TYR A 185 -1.77 -12.29 -21.54
CA TYR A 185 -1.57 -11.62 -20.26
C TYR A 185 -2.57 -10.50 -20.01
N GLU A 186 -2.93 -9.70 -21.01
CA GLU A 186 -4.00 -8.69 -20.84
C GLU A 186 -5.30 -9.32 -20.35
N ALA A 187 -5.74 -10.42 -20.96
CA ALA A 187 -6.97 -11.11 -20.63
C ALA A 187 -6.96 -11.68 -19.20
N ILE A 188 -5.86 -12.32 -18.78
CA ILE A 188 -5.72 -12.85 -17.42
C ILE A 188 -5.77 -11.73 -16.39
N PHE A 189 -5.01 -10.65 -16.63
CA PHE A 189 -4.83 -9.63 -15.62
C PHE A 189 -6.00 -8.66 -15.52
N TRP A 190 -6.84 -8.52 -16.55
CA TRP A 190 -7.87 -7.50 -16.62
C TRP A 190 -8.80 -7.49 -15.40
N SER A 191 -9.49 -8.60 -15.11
CA SER A 191 -10.48 -8.59 -14.03
C SER A 191 -9.86 -8.52 -12.63
N GLY A 192 -8.84 -9.35 -12.39
CA GLY A 192 -8.28 -9.53 -11.04
C GLY A 192 -7.54 -8.30 -10.58
N SER A 193 -6.81 -7.62 -11.47
CA SER A 193 -6.18 -6.34 -11.15
C SER A 193 -7.21 -5.29 -10.73
N ASN A 194 -8.34 -5.15 -11.44
CA ASN A 194 -9.35 -4.12 -11.14
C ASN A 194 -10.00 -4.30 -9.78
N ILE A 195 -10.23 -5.54 -9.40
CA ILE A 195 -10.66 -5.86 -8.04
C ILE A 195 -9.52 -5.63 -7.03
N MET A 196 -8.26 -5.86 -7.41
CA MET A 196 -7.10 -5.60 -6.56
C MET A 196 -6.95 -4.11 -6.20
N ASN A 197 -7.42 -3.19 -7.05
CA ASN A 197 -7.52 -1.78 -6.64
C ASN A 197 -8.48 -1.57 -5.46
N VAL A 198 -9.61 -2.28 -5.42
CA VAL A 198 -10.51 -2.25 -4.25
C VAL A 198 -9.82 -2.80 -3.02
N PHE A 199 -8.99 -3.83 -3.18
CA PHE A 199 -8.17 -4.34 -2.08
C PHE A 199 -7.19 -3.29 -1.55
N PHE A 200 -6.55 -2.51 -2.43
CA PHE A 200 -5.66 -1.43 -2.04
C PHE A 200 -6.40 -0.29 -1.33
N THR A 201 -7.56 0.13 -1.83
CA THR A 201 -8.36 1.15 -1.14
C THR A 201 -8.88 0.65 0.22
N GLN A 202 -9.27 -0.63 0.33
CA GLN A 202 -9.62 -1.25 1.62
C GLN A 202 -8.42 -1.23 2.58
N THR A 203 -7.24 -1.58 2.10
CA THR A 203 -6.00 -1.56 2.89
C THR A 203 -5.71 -0.17 3.44
N LEU A 204 -5.89 0.89 2.63
CA LEU A 204 -5.77 2.28 3.07
C LEU A 204 -6.79 2.65 4.14
N MET A 205 -8.07 2.36 3.90
CA MET A 205 -9.15 2.66 4.84
C MET A 205 -8.87 2.03 6.21
N VAL A 206 -8.48 0.75 6.22
CA VAL A 206 -8.10 0.04 7.45
C VAL A 206 -6.86 0.68 8.08
N ALA A 207 -5.81 0.97 7.32
CA ALA A 207 -4.61 1.59 7.86
C ALA A 207 -4.88 2.98 8.47
N TRP A 208 -5.66 3.81 7.80
CA TRP A 208 -6.00 5.15 8.26
C TRP A 208 -6.75 5.11 9.59
N VAL A 209 -7.77 4.26 9.72
CA VAL A 209 -8.50 4.11 10.97
C VAL A 209 -7.59 3.65 12.11
N TYR A 210 -6.72 2.66 11.86
CA TYR A 210 -5.83 2.10 12.88
C TYR A 210 -4.82 3.13 13.36
N LEU A 211 -4.21 3.86 12.43
CA LEU A 211 -3.28 4.95 12.74
C LEU A 211 -3.98 6.14 13.40
N THR A 212 -5.22 6.45 12.99
CA THR A 212 -6.01 7.55 13.57
C THR A 212 -6.37 7.23 15.03
N GLN A 213 -6.77 5.99 15.32
CA GLN A 213 -7.04 5.53 16.69
C GLN A 213 -5.79 5.52 17.58
N SER A 214 -4.61 5.40 16.97
CA SER A 214 -3.36 5.50 17.70
C SER A 214 -3.15 6.93 18.26
N LEU A 215 -3.68 7.98 17.62
CA LEU A 215 -3.55 9.36 18.11
C LEU A 215 -4.33 9.58 19.42
N LEU A 216 -3.65 10.04 20.50
CA LEU A 216 -4.22 10.17 21.85
C LEU A 216 -5.45 11.10 21.93
N HIS A 217 -5.62 12.01 20.97
CA HIS A 217 -6.64 13.06 21.01
C HIS A 217 -7.93 12.72 20.26
N ILE A 218 -7.98 11.58 19.56
CA ILE A 218 -9.16 11.19 18.81
C ILE A 218 -9.95 10.16 19.61
N LYS A 219 -11.16 10.54 20.01
CA LYS A 219 -12.18 9.61 20.51
C LYS A 219 -13.19 9.36 19.41
N PHE A 220 -13.38 8.08 19.06
CA PHE A 220 -14.43 7.69 18.13
C PHE A 220 -15.76 7.65 18.87
N ASN A 221 -16.72 8.46 18.43
CA ASN A 221 -18.11 8.36 18.85
C ASN A 221 -18.85 7.30 18.00
N GLY A 222 -19.91 6.69 18.52
CA GLY A 222 -20.68 5.62 17.84
C GLY A 222 -21.13 5.98 16.42
N LYS A 223 -21.50 7.25 16.16
CA LYS A 223 -21.87 7.71 14.81
C LYS A 223 -20.71 7.60 13.80
N ILE A 224 -19.50 7.99 14.20
CA ILE A 224 -18.31 7.94 13.34
C ILE A 224 -17.91 6.48 13.11
N VAL A 225 -17.95 5.67 14.16
CA VAL A 225 -17.73 4.22 14.05
C VAL A 225 -18.67 3.60 13.03
N PHE A 226 -19.96 3.92 13.11
CA PHE A 226 -20.96 3.46 12.18
C PHE A 226 -20.64 3.87 10.73
N ILE A 227 -20.31 5.14 10.49
CA ILE A 227 -19.94 5.64 9.15
C ILE A 227 -18.76 4.84 8.58
N TYR A 228 -17.67 4.68 9.33
CA TYR A 228 -16.51 3.90 8.87
C TYR A 228 -16.86 2.44 8.58
N THR A 229 -17.71 1.83 9.41
CA THR A 229 -18.17 0.45 9.23
C THR A 229 -18.95 0.29 7.94
N VAL A 230 -19.91 1.19 7.69
CA VAL A 230 -20.73 1.19 6.46
C VAL A 230 -19.85 1.35 5.23
N LEU A 231 -18.89 2.27 5.25
CA LEU A 231 -18.00 2.50 4.10
C LEU A 231 -17.06 1.31 3.84
N ILE A 232 -16.54 0.66 4.89
CA ILE A 232 -15.74 -0.57 4.80
C ILE A 232 -16.54 -1.73 4.19
N LEU A 233 -17.80 -1.88 4.59
CA LEU A 233 -18.70 -2.88 4.03
C LEU A 233 -19.06 -2.56 2.58
N LEU A 234 -19.36 -1.30 2.26
CA LEU A 234 -19.69 -0.87 0.91
C LEU A 234 -18.53 -1.16 -0.05
N ASN A 235 -17.30 -0.86 0.33
CA ASN A 235 -16.13 -1.18 -0.49
C ASN A 235 -15.93 -2.70 -0.66
N THR A 236 -16.33 -3.51 0.33
CA THR A 236 -16.34 -4.98 0.22
C THR A 236 -17.41 -5.47 -0.76
N VAL A 237 -18.60 -4.88 -0.75
CA VAL A 237 -19.68 -5.18 -1.71
C VAL A 237 -19.24 -4.81 -3.12
N VAL A 238 -18.55 -3.68 -3.29
CA VAL A 238 -17.94 -3.30 -4.58
C VAL A 238 -16.97 -4.39 -5.06
N ALA A 239 -16.05 -4.88 -4.21
CA ALA A 239 -15.16 -5.97 -4.61
C ALA A 239 -15.91 -7.21 -5.14
N ILE A 240 -16.99 -7.61 -4.45
CA ILE A 240 -17.84 -8.74 -4.85
C ILE A 240 -18.50 -8.47 -6.20
N SER A 241 -19.02 -7.26 -6.42
CA SER A 241 -19.69 -6.91 -7.68
C SER A 241 -18.74 -6.92 -8.87
N GLY A 242 -17.43 -6.82 -8.66
CA GLY A 242 -16.41 -7.01 -9.70
C GLY A 242 -16.49 -8.38 -10.38
N LEU A 243 -16.94 -9.44 -9.69
CA LEU A 243 -17.12 -10.76 -10.29
C LEU A 243 -18.27 -10.81 -11.31
N LEU A 244 -19.22 -9.86 -11.25
CA LEU A 244 -20.34 -9.80 -12.19
C LEU A 244 -19.87 -9.59 -13.63
N GLY A 245 -18.69 -8.99 -13.84
CA GLY A 245 -18.13 -8.82 -15.18
C GLY A 245 -17.97 -10.14 -15.94
N HIS A 246 -17.61 -11.21 -15.24
CA HIS A 246 -17.49 -12.57 -15.80
C HIS A 246 -18.83 -13.28 -16.02
N LEU A 247 -19.90 -12.83 -15.35
CA LEU A 247 -21.23 -13.41 -15.49
C LEU A 247 -22.05 -12.73 -16.59
N ILE A 248 -21.82 -11.43 -16.82
CA ILE A 248 -22.60 -10.60 -17.72
C ILE A 248 -21.97 -10.52 -19.11
N HIS A 249 -20.64 -10.53 -19.20
CA HIS A 249 -19.92 -10.30 -20.44
C HIS A 249 -18.93 -11.42 -20.73
N ASP A 250 -18.94 -11.90 -21.97
CA ASP A 250 -17.88 -12.74 -22.48
C ASP A 250 -16.58 -11.95 -22.55
N MET A 251 -15.48 -12.60 -22.14
CA MET A 251 -14.13 -12.02 -22.15
C MET A 251 -13.68 -11.59 -23.56
N GLU A 252 -14.18 -12.24 -24.61
CA GLU A 252 -13.93 -11.87 -26.01
C GLU A 252 -14.56 -10.51 -26.37
N SER A 253 -15.63 -10.10 -25.66
CA SER A 253 -16.38 -8.89 -26.02
C SER A 253 -15.69 -7.62 -25.50
N PRO A 254 -15.77 -6.51 -26.26
CA PRO A 254 -15.25 -5.22 -25.80
C PRO A 254 -15.97 -4.70 -24.53
N TYR A 255 -17.21 -5.14 -24.30
CA TYR A 255 -17.98 -4.76 -23.11
C TYR A 255 -17.39 -5.32 -21.81
N PHE A 256 -16.69 -6.44 -21.85
CA PHE A 256 -15.97 -6.95 -20.70
C PHE A 256 -14.89 -5.96 -20.25
N ARG A 257 -14.12 -5.42 -21.20
CA ARG A 257 -13.10 -4.41 -20.89
C ARG A 257 -13.73 -3.11 -20.39
N GLN A 258 -14.79 -2.64 -21.07
CA GLN A 258 -15.50 -1.43 -20.70
C GLN A 258 -16.14 -1.52 -19.30
N PHE A 259 -16.67 -2.69 -18.92
CA PHE A 259 -17.20 -2.93 -17.59
C PHE A 259 -16.16 -2.62 -16.52
N TYR A 260 -14.95 -3.16 -16.66
CA TYR A 260 -13.91 -2.95 -15.66
C TYR A 260 -13.31 -1.53 -15.68
N ILE A 261 -13.31 -0.85 -16.83
CA ILE A 261 -12.96 0.58 -16.91
C ILE A 261 -13.95 1.40 -16.06
N ASN A 262 -15.25 1.22 -16.32
CA ASN A 262 -16.30 1.93 -15.57
C ASN A 262 -16.29 1.54 -14.09
N TYR A 263 -16.05 0.26 -13.79
CA TYR A 263 -15.93 -0.28 -12.45
C TYR A 263 -14.83 0.46 -11.66
N THR A 264 -13.64 0.57 -12.25
CA THR A 264 -12.49 1.21 -11.60
C THR A 264 -12.67 2.73 -11.50
N GLN A 265 -13.24 3.36 -12.52
CA GLN A 265 -13.48 4.80 -12.49
C GLN A 265 -14.47 5.20 -11.39
N TYR A 266 -15.62 4.54 -11.33
CA TYR A 266 -16.71 4.97 -10.46
C TYR A 266 -16.74 4.21 -9.13
N PHE A 267 -16.79 2.88 -9.16
CA PHE A 267 -17.11 2.10 -7.96
C PHE A 267 -15.94 1.99 -6.98
N VAL A 268 -14.70 1.89 -7.48
CA VAL A 268 -13.50 1.78 -6.63
C VAL A 268 -13.26 3.04 -5.80
N SER A 269 -13.68 4.21 -6.29
CA SER A 269 -13.29 5.51 -5.72
C SER A 269 -14.31 6.07 -4.71
N ILE A 270 -15.61 5.81 -4.89
CA ILE A 270 -16.67 6.50 -4.13
C ILE A 270 -16.54 6.28 -2.62
N ALA A 271 -16.61 5.03 -2.14
CA ALA A 271 -16.59 4.74 -0.72
C ALA A 271 -15.27 5.17 -0.04
N PRO A 272 -14.09 4.91 -0.65
CA PRO A 272 -12.81 5.38 -0.10
C PRO A 272 -12.67 6.90 -0.06
N ILE A 273 -13.20 7.66 -1.03
CA ILE A 273 -13.16 9.13 -1.00
C ILE A 273 -13.97 9.66 0.19
N PHE A 274 -15.20 9.17 0.39
CA PHE A 274 -16.00 9.57 1.55
C PHE A 274 -15.30 9.18 2.86
N PHE A 275 -14.68 8.01 2.91
CA PHE A 275 -13.88 7.58 4.04
C PHE A 275 -12.71 8.54 4.31
N ALA A 276 -11.95 8.88 3.27
CA ALA A 276 -10.82 9.80 3.34
C ALA A 276 -11.25 11.20 3.81
N LEU A 277 -12.39 11.72 3.34
CA LEU A 277 -12.95 13.00 3.78
C LEU A 277 -13.35 12.97 5.26
N THR A 278 -13.98 11.89 5.72
CA THR A 278 -14.33 11.74 7.15
C THR A 278 -13.08 11.66 8.02
N ALA A 279 -12.04 10.95 7.59
CA ALA A 279 -10.75 10.88 8.27
C ALA A 279 -10.04 12.24 8.28
N LEU A 280 -10.04 12.95 7.16
CA LEU A 280 -9.48 14.29 7.05
C LEU A 280 -10.17 15.26 8.02
N HIS A 281 -11.49 15.25 8.06
CA HIS A 281 -12.25 16.07 9.00
C HIS A 281 -11.86 15.77 10.44
N GLN A 282 -11.75 14.49 10.83
CA GLN A 282 -11.30 14.13 12.17
C GLN A 282 -9.89 14.65 12.47
N LEU A 283 -8.95 14.51 11.53
CA LEU A 283 -7.59 15.01 11.70
C LEU A 283 -7.54 16.53 11.86
N LEU A 284 -8.29 17.28 11.05
CA LEU A 284 -8.36 18.74 11.13
C LEU A 284 -9.00 19.24 12.42
N THR A 285 -9.92 18.47 13.02
CA THR A 285 -10.52 18.80 14.32
C THR A 285 -9.58 18.54 15.51
N ILE A 286 -8.43 17.89 15.31
CA ILE A 286 -7.43 17.74 16.37
C ILE A 286 -6.87 19.13 16.70
N LYS A 287 -7.33 19.72 17.81
CA LYS A 287 -6.62 20.84 18.42
C LYS A 287 -5.30 20.32 18.97
N PHE A 288 -4.20 20.53 18.24
CA PHE A 288 -2.87 20.39 18.80
C PHE A 288 -2.73 21.41 19.93
N TYR A 289 -2.99 21.00 21.17
CA TYR A 289 -2.65 21.81 22.32
C TYR A 289 -1.12 21.95 22.35
N LYS A 290 -0.66 23.10 21.90
CA LYS A 290 0.71 23.57 22.06
C LYS A 290 1.00 23.63 23.57
N SER A 291 1.88 22.76 24.04
CA SER A 291 2.71 23.03 25.23
C SER A 291 2.04 23.17 26.60
N ASN A 292 1.21 22.21 27.07
CA ASN A 292 0.94 22.08 28.51
C ASN A 292 1.22 20.68 29.11
N TYR A 293 1.50 19.66 28.29
CA TYR A 293 1.86 18.33 28.82
C TYR A 293 3.32 18.21 29.27
N TYR A 294 4.22 19.09 28.79
CA TYR A 294 5.62 19.10 29.25
C TYR A 294 5.77 19.67 30.66
N HIS A 295 4.82 20.47 31.14
CA HIS A 295 4.94 21.10 32.46
C HIS A 295 4.47 20.20 33.62
N ASN A 296 3.56 19.24 33.35
CA ASN A 296 3.06 18.29 34.36
C ASN A 296 3.81 16.95 34.40
N PHE A 297 4.52 16.56 33.33
CA PHE A 297 5.31 15.32 33.36
C PHE A 297 6.51 15.39 34.32
N ASN A 298 7.01 16.60 34.62
CA ASN A 298 8.10 16.82 35.58
C ASN A 298 7.60 17.08 37.02
N LYS A 299 6.28 17.10 37.28
CA LYS A 299 5.73 17.45 38.61
C LYS A 299 5.06 16.30 39.36
N THR A 300 4.86 15.15 38.72
CA THR A 300 4.35 13.96 39.41
C THR A 300 5.30 12.80 39.18
N ASN A 301 6.19 12.58 40.15
CA ASN A 301 6.76 11.27 40.42
C ASN A 301 5.59 10.29 40.64
N PHE A 302 5.13 9.63 39.58
CA PHE A 302 4.19 8.53 39.73
C PHE A 302 5.00 7.33 40.18
N SER A 303 4.98 7.08 41.48
CA SER A 303 5.26 5.78 42.07
C SER A 303 4.45 4.73 41.30
N LEU A 304 5.16 3.71 40.83
CA LEU A 304 4.63 2.58 40.06
C LEU A 304 3.81 1.59 40.91
N GLU A 305 3.33 2.03 42.07
CA GLU A 305 2.55 1.22 43.00
C GLU A 305 1.11 1.76 43.02
N ASN A 306 0.15 0.85 42.80
CA ASN A 306 -1.32 1.06 42.89
C ASN A 306 -2.09 1.33 41.58
N ILE A 307 -1.67 0.76 40.45
CA ILE A 307 -2.67 0.34 39.45
C ILE A 307 -3.12 -1.08 39.84
N ASN A 308 -4.11 -1.16 40.72
CA ASN A 308 -4.87 -2.38 40.94
C ASN A 308 -5.56 -2.77 39.63
N LEU A 309 -4.90 -3.63 38.86
CA LEU A 309 -5.47 -4.35 37.73
C LEU A 309 -6.49 -5.35 38.28
N THR A 310 -7.70 -4.88 38.59
CA THR A 310 -8.86 -5.77 38.61
C THR A 310 -9.12 -6.20 37.17
N LEU A 311 -8.53 -7.34 36.81
CA LEU A 311 -8.90 -8.14 35.64
C LEU A 311 -10.38 -8.50 35.77
N ASN A 312 -11.25 -7.65 35.23
CA ASN A 312 -12.64 -8.02 35.03
C ASN A 312 -12.64 -9.08 33.92
N LYS A 313 -12.65 -10.36 34.32
CA LYS A 313 -12.58 -11.53 33.44
C LYS A 313 -13.87 -11.75 32.61
N ASN A 314 -14.86 -10.86 32.72
CA ASN A 314 -16.17 -11.01 32.10
C ASN A 314 -16.54 -9.78 31.25
N THR A 315 -16.13 -9.80 29.97
CA THR A 315 -16.79 -9.16 28.81
C THR A 315 -16.26 -9.89 27.57
N GLU A 316 -16.74 -11.10 27.28
CA GLU A 316 -17.82 -11.37 26.32
C GLU A 316 -17.55 -10.83 24.90
N LYS A 317 -17.22 -11.79 24.02
CA LYS A 317 -17.58 -11.99 22.60
C LYS A 317 -18.33 -10.89 21.80
N ASP A 318 -18.06 -9.61 21.98
CA ASP A 318 -18.62 -8.57 21.11
C ASP A 318 -17.81 -8.45 19.80
N PHE A 319 -18.49 -8.32 18.65
CA PHE A 319 -17.87 -8.04 17.36
C PHE A 319 -17.01 -6.78 17.45
N GLN A 320 -15.69 -6.91 17.32
CA GLN A 320 -14.75 -5.80 17.44
C GLN A 320 -14.53 -5.16 16.07
N ILE A 321 -15.05 -3.95 15.88
CA ILE A 321 -14.84 -3.18 14.64
C ILE A 321 -13.41 -2.63 14.57
N PHE A 322 -12.78 -2.38 15.72
CA PHE A 322 -11.46 -1.72 15.84
C PHE A 322 -10.48 -2.57 16.67
N PRO A 323 -9.16 -2.39 16.51
CA PRO A 323 -8.15 -3.17 17.21
C PRO A 323 -8.25 -3.04 18.73
N ASN A 324 -7.85 -4.11 19.42
CA ASN A 324 -7.57 -4.10 20.85
C ASN A 324 -6.58 -2.97 21.21
N ARG A 325 -6.74 -2.38 22.40
CA ARG A 325 -6.04 -1.19 22.96
C ARG A 325 -4.49 -1.23 22.98
N TYR A 326 -3.83 -2.22 22.41
CA TYR A 326 -2.37 -2.36 22.40
C TYR A 326 -1.62 -1.27 21.62
N TRP A 327 -2.31 -0.48 20.79
CA TRP A 327 -1.71 0.67 20.09
C TRP A 327 -1.45 1.89 20.99
N GLN A 328 -1.81 1.85 22.27
CA GLN A 328 -1.80 3.02 23.16
C GLN A 328 -0.45 3.36 23.84
N GLN A 329 0.64 2.65 23.55
CA GLN A 329 1.98 3.02 24.07
C GLN A 329 2.72 3.94 23.12
N ILE A 330 2.15 5.12 22.85
CA ILE A 330 2.71 6.06 21.88
C ILE A 330 3.56 7.10 22.60
N THR A 331 4.83 7.18 22.24
CA THR A 331 5.68 8.29 22.64
C THR A 331 5.16 9.59 22.02
N PRO A 332 5.17 10.73 22.73
CA PRO A 332 4.73 12.02 22.16
C PRO A 332 5.42 12.36 20.83
N SER A 333 6.64 11.85 20.61
CA SER A 333 7.38 12.01 19.36
C SER A 333 6.72 11.30 18.17
N SER A 334 6.20 10.07 18.33
CA SER A 334 5.60 9.33 17.21
C SER A 334 4.27 9.90 16.74
N GLN A 335 3.55 10.63 17.59
CA GLN A 335 2.25 11.21 17.24
C GLN A 335 2.31 12.20 16.09
N LYS A 336 3.33 13.07 16.06
CA LYS A 336 3.48 14.06 14.99
C LYS A 336 3.75 13.39 13.64
N ILE A 337 4.57 12.35 13.64
CA ILE A 337 4.87 11.57 12.43
C ILE A 337 3.60 10.88 11.92
N ILE A 338 2.84 10.23 12.81
CA ILE A 338 1.57 9.58 12.44
C ILE A 338 0.59 10.60 11.86
N TYR A 339 0.42 11.75 12.51
CA TYR A 339 -0.48 12.80 12.04
C TYR A 339 -0.12 13.27 10.64
N HIS A 340 1.14 13.63 10.40
CA HIS A 340 1.57 14.10 9.08
C HIS A 340 1.56 13.01 8.02
N GLY A 341 1.89 11.76 8.37
CA GLY A 341 1.81 10.62 7.46
C GLY A 341 0.38 10.26 7.05
N LEU A 342 -0.56 10.35 7.99
CA LEU A 342 -2.00 10.24 7.69
C LEU A 342 -2.45 11.37 6.77
N LEU A 343 -2.16 12.61 7.15
CA LEU A 343 -2.59 13.80 6.42
C LEU A 343 -2.06 13.80 4.99
N SER A 344 -0.76 13.52 4.78
CA SER A 344 -0.17 13.47 3.45
C SER A 344 -0.73 12.32 2.60
N SER A 345 -0.91 11.13 3.17
CA SER A 345 -1.51 9.97 2.49
C SER A 345 -2.95 10.24 2.05
N ILE A 346 -3.76 10.85 2.92
CA ILE A 346 -5.16 11.19 2.65
C ILE A 346 -5.27 12.28 1.59
N ILE A 347 -4.47 13.35 1.69
CA ILE A 347 -4.46 14.42 0.68
C ILE A 347 -4.07 13.85 -0.68
N LEU A 348 -2.98 13.11 -0.76
CA LEU A 348 -2.54 12.47 -2.01
C LEU A 348 -3.63 11.55 -2.58
N PHE A 349 -4.28 10.76 -1.73
CA PHE A 349 -5.33 9.86 -2.18
C PHE A 349 -6.51 10.61 -2.79
N ILE A 350 -7.03 11.61 -2.06
CA ILE A 350 -8.19 12.41 -2.48
C ILE A 350 -7.90 13.14 -3.79
N THR A 351 -6.74 13.80 -3.90
CA THR A 351 -6.40 14.57 -5.11
C THR A 351 -6.36 13.68 -6.34
N VAL A 352 -5.67 12.53 -6.27
CA VAL A 352 -5.53 11.66 -7.44
C VAL A 352 -6.88 11.03 -7.82
N HIS A 353 -7.67 10.57 -6.84
CA HIS A 353 -8.96 9.93 -7.16
C HIS A 353 -10.00 10.93 -7.67
N ILE A 354 -9.96 12.19 -7.24
CA ILE A 354 -10.79 13.25 -7.85
C ILE A 354 -10.37 13.50 -9.29
N ILE A 355 -9.05 13.58 -9.58
CA ILE A 355 -8.56 13.73 -10.96
C ILE A 355 -9.03 12.55 -11.83
N CYS A 356 -8.91 11.30 -11.33
CA CYS A 356 -9.37 10.11 -12.04
C CYS A 356 -10.89 10.08 -12.30
N LEU A 357 -11.70 10.74 -11.46
CA LEU A 357 -13.14 10.88 -11.71
C LEU A 357 -13.43 11.91 -12.80
N LEU A 358 -12.66 13.00 -12.84
CA LEU A 358 -12.87 14.13 -13.75
C LEU A 358 -12.33 13.86 -15.15
N VAL A 359 -11.16 13.24 -15.24
CA VAL A 359 -10.55 12.85 -16.51
C VAL A 359 -10.98 11.41 -16.77
N LYS A 360 -11.49 11.10 -17.98
CA LYS A 360 -11.64 9.70 -18.45
C LYS A 360 -10.25 9.10 -18.62
N CYS A 361 -9.60 8.83 -17.49
CA CYS A 361 -8.21 8.43 -17.43
C CYS A 361 -8.07 6.94 -17.70
N ILE A 362 -6.92 6.62 -18.31
CA ILE A 362 -6.44 5.26 -18.49
C ILE A 362 -6.30 4.60 -17.12
N ASN A 363 -6.74 3.34 -17.01
CA ASN A 363 -6.81 2.59 -15.73
C ASN A 363 -5.51 2.62 -14.92
N SER A 364 -4.34 2.76 -15.56
CA SER A 364 -3.02 2.84 -14.94
C SER A 364 -2.88 3.93 -13.86
N ILE A 365 -3.58 5.07 -14.01
CA ILE A 365 -3.47 6.20 -13.06
C ILE A 365 -4.15 5.85 -11.72
N VAL A 366 -5.25 5.10 -11.73
CA VAL A 366 -5.96 4.68 -10.50
C VAL A 366 -5.12 3.65 -9.71
N TYR A 367 -4.43 2.73 -10.39
CA TYR A 367 -3.46 1.82 -9.75
C TYR A 367 -2.33 2.58 -9.07
N TYR A 368 -1.78 3.55 -9.81
CA TYR A 368 -0.67 4.37 -9.35
C TYR A 368 -1.06 5.17 -8.10
N ALA A 369 -2.28 5.72 -8.07
CA ALA A 369 -2.81 6.50 -6.96
C ALA A 369 -2.83 5.74 -5.62
N SER A 370 -3.51 4.59 -5.60
CA SER A 370 -3.75 3.83 -4.37
C SER A 370 -2.45 3.26 -3.81
N THR A 371 -1.59 2.70 -4.67
CA THR A 371 -0.31 2.10 -4.27
C THR A 371 0.67 3.12 -3.70
N ILE A 372 0.69 4.35 -4.21
CA ILE A 372 1.57 5.40 -3.67
C ILE A 372 1.07 5.91 -2.33
N SER A 373 -0.23 6.13 -2.17
CA SER A 373 -0.80 6.47 -0.86
C SER A 373 -0.51 5.38 0.17
N ILE A 374 -0.51 4.09 -0.22
CA ILE A 374 -0.11 2.99 0.66
C ILE A 374 1.38 3.05 0.98
N SER A 375 2.23 3.43 0.02
CA SER A 375 3.68 3.58 0.29
C SER A 375 3.96 4.64 1.37
N LEU A 376 3.22 5.75 1.41
CA LEU A 376 3.28 6.74 2.51
C LEU A 376 2.86 6.14 3.85
N ILE A 377 1.80 5.33 3.86
CA ILE A 377 1.34 4.62 5.05
C ILE A 377 2.37 3.60 5.52
N PHE A 378 2.98 2.84 4.60
CA PHE A 378 4.06 1.91 4.92
C PHE A 378 5.23 2.63 5.57
N MET A 379 5.65 3.78 5.03
CA MET A 379 6.73 4.60 5.62
C MET A 379 6.34 5.10 7.01
N THR A 380 5.09 5.55 7.18
CA THR A 380 4.55 6.02 8.47
C THR A 380 4.54 4.90 9.52
N ILE A 381 4.03 3.71 9.16
CA ILE A 381 4.04 2.52 10.02
C ILE A 381 5.49 2.11 10.34
N SER A 382 6.40 2.22 9.37
CA SER A 382 7.80 1.89 9.56
C SER A 382 8.47 2.81 10.57
N TYR A 383 8.20 4.12 10.49
CA TYR A 383 8.64 5.09 11.49
C TYR A 383 8.02 4.82 12.86
N TYR A 384 6.71 4.53 12.92
CA TYR A 384 6.05 4.18 14.18
C TYR A 384 6.71 2.95 14.84
N ILE A 385 6.90 1.86 14.10
CA ILE A 385 7.54 0.63 14.61
C ILE A 385 8.99 0.89 15.01
N ALA A 386 9.73 1.70 14.24
CA ALA A 386 11.12 2.02 14.56
C ALA A 386 11.23 2.93 15.80
N ASN A 387 10.33 3.89 15.98
CA ASN A 387 10.34 4.81 17.12
C ASN A 387 10.05 4.12 18.47
N ASN A 388 9.44 2.93 18.44
CA ASN A 388 9.27 2.08 19.62
C ASN A 388 10.58 1.42 20.09
N LYS A 389 11.64 1.43 19.27
CA LYS A 389 12.95 0.83 19.57
C LYS A 389 14.11 1.82 19.52
N TYR A 390 13.97 2.89 18.74
CA TYR A 390 15.02 3.83 18.38
C TYR A 390 14.51 5.27 18.45
N VAL A 391 15.40 6.26 18.59
CA VAL A 391 15.01 7.67 18.53
C VAL A 391 15.05 8.15 17.08
N ILE A 392 13.89 8.53 16.55
CA ILE A 392 13.77 9.10 15.20
C ILE A 392 13.69 10.62 15.27
N ASN A 393 14.43 11.31 14.38
CA ASN A 393 14.28 12.74 14.24
C ASN A 393 12.95 13.08 13.53
N ASN A 394 11.96 13.49 14.33
CA ASN A 394 10.63 13.85 13.84
C ASN A 394 10.63 14.88 12.71
N LYS A 395 11.48 15.91 12.77
CA LYS A 395 11.49 16.96 11.74
C LYS A 395 11.87 16.40 10.38
N LEU A 396 12.90 15.56 10.34
CA LEU A 396 13.37 14.93 9.10
C LEU A 396 12.36 13.92 8.56
N ALA A 397 11.75 13.11 9.44
CA ALA A 397 10.70 12.15 9.03
C ALA A 397 9.46 12.87 8.46
N ILE A 398 9.00 13.95 9.09
CA ILE A 398 7.86 14.74 8.60
C ILE A 398 8.22 15.40 7.26
N LEU A 399 9.40 15.98 7.14
CA LEU A 399 9.87 16.58 5.89
C LEU A 399 9.91 15.54 4.76
N GLN A 400 10.44 14.34 5.04
CA GLN A 400 10.50 13.23 4.09
C GLN A 400 9.10 12.85 3.57
N LEU A 401 8.12 12.68 4.47
CA LEU A 401 6.75 12.29 4.11
C LEU A 401 6.08 13.33 3.21
N TRP A 402 6.26 14.63 3.50
CA TRP A 402 5.69 15.71 2.70
C TRP A 402 6.39 15.88 1.35
N LEU A 403 7.72 15.82 1.32
CA LEU A 403 8.46 15.91 0.06
C LEU A 403 8.09 14.76 -0.88
N TYR A 404 7.91 13.54 -0.37
CA TYR A 404 7.45 12.41 -1.17
C TYR A 404 6.01 12.60 -1.65
N CYS A 405 5.12 13.11 -0.81
CA CYS A 405 3.74 13.43 -1.21
C CYS A 405 3.71 14.48 -2.35
N ILE A 406 4.48 15.56 -2.19
CA ILE A 406 4.55 16.66 -3.18
C ILE A 406 5.14 16.16 -4.49
N SER A 407 6.21 15.36 -4.45
CA SER A 407 6.80 14.81 -5.67
C SER A 407 5.84 13.89 -6.42
N CYS A 408 5.06 13.08 -5.69
CA CYS A 408 4.05 12.23 -6.31
C CYS A 408 2.92 13.05 -6.95
N LEU A 409 2.47 14.14 -6.31
CA LEU A 409 1.49 15.06 -6.90
C LEU A 409 2.02 15.73 -8.17
N LEU A 410 3.27 16.19 -8.16
CA LEU A 410 3.89 16.84 -9.31
C LEU A 410 4.08 15.86 -10.49
N ASN A 411 4.39 14.60 -10.21
CA ASN A 411 4.47 13.55 -11.24
C ASN A 411 3.13 13.29 -11.95
N LEU A 412 1.98 13.67 -11.37
CA LEU A 412 0.68 13.50 -12.04
C LEU A 412 0.47 14.49 -13.19
N ILE A 413 1.14 15.65 -13.13
CA ILE A 413 1.05 16.70 -14.16
C ILE A 413 1.56 16.19 -15.52
N ASP A 414 2.43 15.18 -15.50
CA ASP A 414 2.99 14.53 -16.68
C ASP A 414 2.00 13.61 -17.41
N PHE A 415 0.95 13.13 -16.74
CA PHE A 415 -0.02 12.17 -17.30
C PHE A 415 -1.16 12.84 -18.08
N ASP A 416 -1.40 14.14 -17.86
CA ASP A 416 -2.40 14.87 -18.62
C ASP A 416 -1.78 15.30 -19.96
N HIS A 417 -2.33 14.73 -21.03
CA HIS A 417 -1.96 15.01 -22.42
C HIS A 417 -2.36 16.46 -22.77
N ILE A 418 -1.63 17.45 -22.27
CA ILE A 418 -1.90 18.85 -22.54
C ILE A 418 -1.32 19.18 -23.92
N ASN A 419 -2.19 19.15 -24.94
CA ASN A 419 -1.99 19.76 -26.25
C ASN A 419 -1.79 21.28 -26.11
N SER A 420 -0.61 21.70 -25.65
CA SER A 420 -0.27 23.11 -25.45
C SER A 420 1.06 23.47 -26.09
N THR A 421 1.23 24.77 -26.29
CA THR A 421 2.35 25.44 -26.93
C THR A 421 3.72 24.97 -26.42
N LEU A 422 4.72 24.97 -27.31
CA LEU A 422 6.06 24.40 -27.11
C LEU A 422 6.75 24.78 -25.78
N ASN A 423 6.49 25.98 -25.26
CA ASN A 423 7.06 26.47 -23.99
C ASN A 423 6.38 25.86 -22.75
N LEU A 424 5.07 25.62 -22.78
CA LEU A 424 4.35 25.02 -21.65
C LEU A 424 4.76 23.55 -21.50
N VAL A 425 4.89 22.83 -22.62
CA VAL A 425 5.40 21.45 -22.66
C VAL A 425 6.77 21.37 -22.02
N LYS A 426 7.70 22.27 -22.38
CA LYS A 426 9.06 22.29 -21.81
C LYS A 426 9.07 22.53 -20.29
N ILE A 427 8.20 23.40 -19.79
CA ILE A 427 8.08 23.65 -18.35
C ILE A 427 7.53 22.41 -17.64
N ILE A 428 6.48 21.80 -18.18
CA ILE A 428 5.85 20.60 -17.61
C ILE A 428 6.85 19.44 -17.56
N THR A 429 7.55 19.16 -18.66
CA THR A 429 8.56 18.08 -18.71
C THR A 429 9.69 18.31 -17.72
N ASN A 430 10.08 19.57 -17.48
CA ASN A 430 11.09 19.89 -16.48
C ASN A 430 10.57 19.67 -15.06
N VAL A 431 9.36 20.14 -14.76
CA VAL A 431 8.72 19.93 -13.44
C VAL A 431 8.63 18.45 -13.12
N ALA A 432 8.22 17.63 -14.09
CA ALA A 432 8.08 16.21 -13.87
C ALA A 432 9.42 15.45 -13.75
N CYS A 433 10.44 15.89 -14.50
CA CYS A 433 11.80 15.42 -14.31
C CYS A 433 12.29 15.69 -12.88
N TYR A 434 12.11 16.92 -12.37
CA TYR A 434 12.49 17.25 -11.00
C TYR A 434 11.69 16.45 -9.96
N SER A 435 10.40 16.22 -10.19
CA SER A 435 9.60 15.43 -9.24
C SER A 435 10.00 13.95 -9.22
N LYS A 436 10.42 13.35 -10.35
CA LYS A 436 11.02 12.00 -10.35
C LYS A 436 12.29 11.96 -9.49
N ILE A 437 13.18 12.93 -9.62
CA ILE A 437 14.40 13.04 -8.78
C ILE A 437 14.04 13.18 -7.30
N ILE A 438 13.11 14.08 -6.96
CA ILE A 438 12.68 14.28 -5.57
C ILE A 438 12.05 13.00 -5.02
N ALA A 439 11.26 12.26 -5.80
CA ALA A 439 10.69 10.98 -5.38
C ALA A 439 11.75 9.92 -5.06
N ILE A 440 12.79 9.81 -5.89
CA ILE A 440 13.93 8.92 -5.66
C ILE A 440 14.69 9.33 -4.38
N LEU A 441 15.06 10.60 -4.28
CA LEU A 441 15.82 11.13 -3.14
C LEU A 441 15.06 11.00 -1.82
N THR A 442 13.74 11.21 -1.82
CA THR A 442 12.93 11.09 -0.61
C THR A 442 12.76 9.64 -0.15
N GLN A 443 12.72 8.67 -1.07
CA GLN A 443 12.77 7.25 -0.72
C GLN A 443 14.15 6.85 -0.17
N ALA A 444 15.24 7.34 -0.76
CA ALA A 444 16.58 7.14 -0.22
C ALA A 444 16.73 7.78 1.18
N PHE A 445 16.20 8.98 1.34
CA PHE A 445 16.20 9.69 2.62
C PHE A 445 15.40 8.95 3.70
N PHE A 446 14.28 8.32 3.33
CA PHE A 446 13.53 7.43 4.23
C PHE A 446 14.41 6.29 4.78
N ILE A 447 15.18 5.62 3.92
CA ILE A 447 16.10 4.55 4.33
C ILE A 447 17.18 5.08 5.27
N ILE A 448 17.78 6.22 4.92
CA ILE A 448 18.83 6.86 5.73
C ILE A 448 18.31 7.21 7.13
N ILE A 449 17.10 7.76 7.25
CA ILE A 449 16.49 8.09 8.55
C ILE A 449 16.32 6.83 9.40
N ILE A 450 15.79 5.74 8.83
CA ILE A 450 15.61 4.47 9.55
C ILE A 450 16.96 3.87 9.96
N TYR A 451 17.95 3.90 9.08
CA TYR A 451 19.28 3.37 9.33
C TYR A 451 20.01 4.14 10.43
N ASN A 452 20.00 5.48 10.37
CA ASN A 452 20.61 6.33 11.38
C ASN A 452 19.96 6.17 12.76
N ALA A 453 18.63 6.00 12.81
CA ALA A 453 17.94 5.70 14.06
C ALA A 453 18.43 4.38 14.69
N ARG A 454 18.74 3.37 13.86
CA ARG A 454 19.28 2.07 14.32
C ARG A 454 20.70 2.19 14.88
N ILE A 455 21.54 3.05 14.30
CA ILE A 455 22.89 3.34 14.79
C ILE A 455 22.81 4.06 16.14
N ASN A 456 21.95 5.07 16.24
CA ASN A 456 21.70 5.85 17.47
C ASN A 456 20.81 5.09 18.46
N LYS A 457 20.94 3.75 18.52
CA LYS A 457 20.33 2.89 19.54
C LYS A 457 20.68 3.48 20.89
N PHE A 458 19.68 3.70 21.76
CA PHE A 458 19.84 4.22 23.14
C PHE A 458 21.26 3.98 23.67
N SER A 459 22.14 4.96 23.47
CA SER A 459 23.50 4.98 24.00
C SER A 459 23.41 5.45 25.45
N SER A 460 22.54 4.76 26.20
CA SER A 460 22.17 5.02 27.58
C SER A 460 21.41 3.77 28.08
N SER A 461 22.12 2.64 28.13
CA SER A 461 21.84 1.63 29.14
C SER A 461 22.79 1.87 30.28
#